data_AF-A0A380BK33-F1
#
_entry.id   AF-A0A380BK33-F1
#
_cell.length_a   1.000
_cell.length_b   1.000
_cell.length_c   1.000
_cell.angle_alpha   90.00
_cell.angle_beta   90.00
_cell.angle_gamma   90.00
#
_symmetry.space_group_name_H-M   'P 1'
#
loop_
_entity.id
_entity.type
_entity.pdbx_description
1 polymer ?
#
loop_
_entity_poly.entity_id
_entity_poly.type
_entity_poly.pdbx_seq_one_letter_code
_entity_poly.pdbx_strand_id
1 'polypeptide(L)'
;MTIEIYEATLKHDTGTTMLRVISLSGKQGAIQQITTVEGCPECAIVDIVEIFNDTRQQDMKAKTIEEAKELAKGKSLKKKHKDETVHIIYCNRTEYFYIDTDGLIRLWEQSFGYYVNGVYTAEKSHS
;
A
#
# COMPACT_ATOMS: atom_id res chain seq x y z
N MET A 1 0.01 -3.53 8.88
CA MET A 1 0.12 -3.94 7.48
C MET A 1 1.54 -3.64 7.09
N THR A 2 2.24 -4.65 6.60
CA THR A 2 3.57 -4.49 6.05
C THR A 2 3.36 -4.46 4.54
N ILE A 3 3.80 -3.40 3.86
CA ILE A 3 3.78 -3.43 2.39
C ILE A 3 5.01 -4.19 1.95
N GLU A 4 4.77 -5.31 1.30
CA GLU A 4 5.80 -6.17 0.79
C GLU A 4 5.67 -6.21 -0.73
N ILE A 5 6.73 -5.82 -1.43
CA ILE A 5 6.79 -5.95 -2.90
C ILE A 5 7.61 -7.19 -3.20
N TYR A 6 7.01 -8.06 -4.00
CA TYR A 6 7.62 -9.27 -4.49
C TYR A 6 7.86 -9.16 -5.99
N GLU A 7 8.98 -9.70 -6.45
CA GLU A 7 9.21 -9.99 -7.86
C GLU A 7 9.01 -11.49 -8.05
N ALA A 8 8.03 -11.86 -8.87
CA ALA A 8 7.67 -13.24 -9.15
C ALA A 8 8.04 -13.59 -10.59
N THR A 9 8.68 -14.73 -10.77
CA THR A 9 8.97 -15.31 -12.08
C THR A 9 7.93 -16.39 -12.37
N LEU A 10 7.22 -16.26 -13.48
CA LEU A 10 6.24 -17.22 -13.94
C LEU A 10 6.72 -17.92 -15.20
N LYS A 11 6.47 -19.23 -15.27
CA LYS A 11 6.72 -20.05 -16.44
C LYS A 11 5.39 -20.49 -17.04
N HIS A 12 5.13 -20.02 -18.25
CA HIS A 12 4.03 -20.44 -19.11
C HIS A 12 4.56 -21.31 -20.25
N ASP A 13 3.66 -21.99 -20.96
CA ASP A 13 4.02 -22.83 -22.11
C ASP A 13 4.72 -22.05 -23.23
N THR A 14 4.48 -20.74 -23.30
CA THR A 14 5.03 -19.82 -24.30
C THR A 14 6.32 -19.12 -23.88
N GLY A 15 6.76 -19.27 -22.62
CA GLY A 15 7.97 -18.64 -22.11
C GLY A 15 7.90 -18.24 -20.64
N THR A 16 8.86 -17.42 -20.23
CA THR A 16 8.99 -16.94 -18.85
C THR A 16 8.66 -15.45 -18.78
N THR A 17 7.90 -15.03 -17.77
CA THR A 17 7.62 -13.61 -17.49
C THR A 17 7.95 -13.27 -16.04
N MET A 18 8.21 -11.99 -15.78
CA MET A 18 8.47 -11.46 -14.45
C MET A 18 7.40 -10.43 -14.10
N LEU A 19 6.83 -10.54 -12.91
CA LEU A 19 5.79 -9.66 -12.40
C LEU A 19 6.23 -9.05 -11.07
N ARG A 20 5.87 -7.78 -10.86
CA ARG A 20 5.97 -7.14 -9.55
C ARG A 20 4.61 -7.13 -8.89
N VAL A 21 4.57 -7.61 -7.64
CA VAL A 21 3.34 -7.81 -6.90
C VAL A 21 3.44 -7.15 -5.55
N ILE A 22 2.46 -6.31 -5.24
CA ILE A 22 2.36 -5.63 -3.95
C ILE A 22 1.45 -6.48 -3.07
N SER A 23 1.99 -7.01 -1.98
CA SER A 23 1.24 -7.78 -1.00
C SER A 23 1.14 -7.05 0.34
N LEU A 24 -0.03 -7.22 0.95
CA LEU A 24 -0.38 -6.69 2.26
C LEU A 24 -0.42 -7.79 3.34
N SER A 25 -0.25 -9.04 2.92
CA SER A 25 -0.32 -10.25 3.74
C SER A 25 0.84 -11.21 3.45
N GLY A 26 1.99 -10.66 3.06
CA GLY A 26 3.21 -11.43 2.75
C GLY A 26 3.11 -12.26 1.48
N LYS A 27 4.08 -13.17 1.35
CA LYS A 27 4.27 -14.03 0.18
C LYS A 27 3.01 -14.79 -0.24
N GLN A 28 2.23 -15.30 0.72
CA GLN A 28 0.97 -16.01 0.42
C GLN A 28 -0.09 -15.09 -0.21
N GLY A 29 -0.19 -13.84 0.26
CA GLY A 29 -1.01 -12.83 -0.39
C GLY A 29 -0.55 -12.48 -1.79
N ALA A 30 0.76 -12.44 -2.03
CA ALA A 30 1.31 -12.20 -3.37
C ALA A 30 0.95 -13.34 -4.33
N ILE A 31 1.14 -14.60 -3.90
CA ILE A 31 0.77 -15.79 -4.67
C ILE A 31 -0.72 -15.78 -5.02
N GLN A 32 -1.59 -15.50 -4.05
CA GLN A 32 -3.04 -15.46 -4.28
C GLN A 32 -3.43 -14.37 -5.28
N GLN A 33 -2.79 -13.21 -5.26
CA GLN A 33 -2.99 -12.17 -6.27
C GLN A 33 -2.54 -12.62 -7.66
N ILE A 34 -1.35 -13.21 -7.77
CA ILE A 34 -0.80 -13.71 -9.03
C ILE A 34 -1.76 -14.73 -9.66
N THR A 35 -2.15 -15.75 -8.90
CA THR A 35 -3.00 -16.83 -9.41
C THR A 35 -4.41 -16.34 -9.78
N THR A 36 -4.93 -15.33 -9.08
CA THR A 36 -6.23 -14.73 -9.37
C THR A 36 -6.20 -13.84 -10.62
N VAL A 37 -5.16 -13.02 -10.79
CA VAL A 37 -5.07 -12.03 -11.87
C VAL A 37 -4.57 -12.66 -13.16
N GLU A 38 -3.50 -13.46 -13.10
CA GLU A 38 -2.92 -14.11 -14.28
C GLU A 38 -3.67 -15.39 -14.67
N GLY A 39 -4.58 -15.88 -13.82
CA GLY A 39 -5.32 -17.12 -14.04
C GLY A 39 -4.43 -18.37 -14.11
N CYS A 40 -3.20 -18.29 -13.57
CA CYS A 40 -2.24 -19.37 -13.59
C CYS A 40 -2.25 -20.18 -12.28
N PRO A 41 -1.97 -21.49 -12.32
CA PRO A 41 -1.79 -22.29 -11.10
C PRO A 41 -0.52 -21.86 -10.35
N GLU A 42 -0.47 -22.11 -9.05
CA GLU A 42 0.70 -21.76 -8.22
C GLU A 42 1.99 -22.43 -8.71
N CYS A 43 1.91 -23.63 -9.31
CA CYS A 43 3.06 -24.32 -9.90
C CYS A 43 3.70 -23.59 -11.10
N ALA A 44 3.02 -22.60 -11.69
CA ALA A 44 3.59 -21.74 -12.71
C ALA A 44 4.58 -20.73 -12.12
N ILE A 45 4.48 -20.42 -10.82
CA ILE A 45 5.38 -19.51 -10.11
C ILE A 45 6.66 -20.27 -9.77
N VAL A 46 7.70 -20.07 -10.57
CA VAL A 46 9.00 -20.76 -10.43
C VAL A 46 9.92 -20.09 -9.42
N ASP A 47 9.78 -18.79 -9.23
CA ASP A 47 10.50 -18.06 -8.19
C ASP A 47 9.67 -16.86 -7.70
N ILE A 48 9.85 -16.50 -6.44
CA ILE A 48 9.25 -15.28 -5.87
C ILE A 48 10.15 -14.75 -4.76
N VAL A 49 10.70 -13.56 -5.01
CA VAL A 49 11.68 -12.90 -4.16
C VAL A 49 11.08 -11.63 -3.59
N GLU A 50 11.24 -11.43 -2.29
CA GLU A 50 10.88 -10.17 -1.64
C GLU A 50 11.94 -9.12 -1.98
N ILE A 51 11.52 -8.03 -2.64
CA ILE A 51 12.43 -6.97 -3.07
C ILE A 51 12.28 -5.69 -2.23
N PHE A 52 11.19 -5.58 -1.48
CA PHE A 52 10.96 -4.46 -0.57
C PHE A 52 10.03 -4.90 0.56
N ASN A 53 10.42 -4.61 1.78
CA ASN A 53 9.63 -4.87 2.99
C ASN A 53 9.55 -3.58 3.80
N ASP A 54 8.39 -2.92 3.74
CA ASP A 54 8.15 -1.70 4.50
C ASP A 54 7.31 -1.95 5.74
N THR A 55 8.02 -2.26 6.81
CA THR A 55 7.48 -2.31 8.17
C THR A 55 7.13 -0.92 8.73
N ARG A 56 7.55 0.19 8.10
CA ARG A 56 7.26 1.58 8.56
C ARG A 56 5.76 1.88 8.57
N GLN A 57 4.94 1.06 7.90
CA GLN A 57 3.48 1.17 7.95
C GLN A 57 2.84 0.63 9.23
N GLN A 58 3.56 -0.13 10.06
CA GLN A 58 3.04 -0.53 11.37
C GLN A 58 2.90 0.66 12.33
N ASP A 59 3.80 1.64 12.23
CA ASP A 59 3.80 2.88 13.02
C ASP A 59 2.96 4.01 12.41
N MET A 60 2.39 3.77 11.22
CA MET A 60 1.66 4.78 10.43
C MET A 60 0.22 4.34 10.16
N LYS A 61 -0.39 3.64 11.12
CA LYS A 61 -1.79 3.24 11.08
C LYS A 61 -2.53 3.71 12.33
N ALA A 62 -3.82 3.97 12.18
CA ALA A 62 -4.72 4.42 13.23
C ALA A 62 -6.05 3.68 13.14
N LYS A 63 -6.71 3.47 14.28
CA LYS A 63 -8.01 2.79 14.31
C LYS A 63 -9.17 3.76 14.10
N THR A 64 -8.97 5.03 14.44
CA THR A 64 -9.96 6.09 14.23
C THR A 64 -9.42 7.15 13.28
N ILE A 65 -10.34 7.91 12.67
CA ILE A 65 -9.97 9.00 11.75
C ILE A 65 -9.32 10.17 12.49
N GLU A 66 -9.68 10.41 13.75
CA GLU A 66 -9.10 11.44 14.60
C GLU A 66 -7.62 11.14 14.88
N GLU A 67 -7.31 9.90 15.26
CA GLU A 67 -5.94 9.44 15.48
C GLU A 67 -5.13 9.52 14.17
N ALA A 68 -5.74 9.14 13.05
CA ALA A 68 -5.12 9.26 11.73
C ALA A 68 -4.75 10.71 11.40
N LYS A 69 -5.65 11.67 11.68
CA LYS A 69 -5.40 13.10 11.44
C LYS A 69 -4.25 13.65 12.29
N GLU A 70 -4.18 13.30 13.57
CA GLU A 70 -3.10 13.73 14.46
C GLU A 70 -1.74 13.18 13.98
N LEU A 71 -1.68 11.90 13.62
CA LEU A 71 -0.48 11.28 13.08
C LEU A 71 -0.05 11.92 11.74
N ALA A 72 -1.00 12.20 10.83
CA ALA A 72 -0.70 12.76 9.51
C ALA A 72 -0.20 14.20 9.63
N LYS A 73 -0.86 14.99 10.47
CA LYS A 73 -0.45 16.35 10.80
C LYS A 73 0.97 16.36 11.37
N GLY A 74 1.25 15.54 12.37
CA GLY A 74 2.57 15.42 12.99
C GLY A 74 3.66 15.04 11.98
N LYS A 75 3.35 14.15 11.03
CA LYS A 75 4.29 13.77 9.95
C LYS A 75 4.52 14.91 8.95
N SER A 76 3.46 15.60 8.53
CA SER A 76 3.54 16.72 7.56
C SER A 76 4.35 17.91 8.07
N LEU A 77 4.54 18.03 9.38
CA LEU A 77 5.35 19.07 10.00
C LEU A 77 6.85 18.71 10.08
N LYS A 78 7.23 17.46 9.81
CA LYS A 78 8.64 17.04 9.84
C LYS A 78 9.37 17.61 8.62
N LYS A 79 10.58 18.15 8.83
CA LYS A 79 11.43 18.70 7.76
C LYS A 79 11.63 17.77 6.55
N LYS A 80 11.61 16.45 6.78
CA LYS A 80 11.76 15.44 5.73
C LYS A 80 10.58 15.41 4.74
N HIS A 81 9.38 15.79 5.19
CA HIS A 81 8.14 15.74 4.41
C HIS A 81 7.62 17.16 4.13
N LYS A 82 8.52 18.14 4.12
CA LYS A 82 8.17 19.52 3.83
C LYS A 82 7.68 19.61 2.38
N ASP A 83 6.53 20.23 2.18
CA ASP A 83 5.88 20.40 0.87
C ASP A 83 5.41 19.07 0.23
N GLU A 84 5.51 17.94 0.94
CA GLU A 84 4.96 16.65 0.51
C GLU A 84 3.50 16.49 0.98
N THR A 85 2.70 15.78 0.20
CA THR A 85 1.34 15.42 0.56
C THR A 85 1.32 14.17 1.42
N VAL A 86 0.85 14.32 2.65
CA VAL A 86 0.66 13.21 3.60
C VAL A 86 -0.80 12.79 3.59
N HIS A 87 -1.10 11.68 2.93
CA HIS A 87 -2.45 11.18 2.71
C HIS A 87 -2.97 10.33 3.85
N ILE A 88 -4.28 10.41 4.09
CA ILE A 88 -5.03 9.51 4.97
C ILE A 88 -5.88 8.60 4.09
N ILE A 89 -5.66 7.30 4.22
CA ILE A 89 -6.31 6.28 3.39
C ILE A 89 -6.91 5.22 4.30
N TYR A 90 -8.20 4.93 4.12
CA TYR A 90 -8.87 3.87 4.85
C TYR A 90 -8.84 2.58 4.05
N CYS A 91 -8.33 1.51 4.67
CA CYS A 91 -8.32 0.18 4.06
C CYS A 91 -9.49 -0.65 4.57
N ASN A 92 -10.41 -1.02 3.67
CA ASN A 92 -11.59 -1.82 4.03
C ASN A 92 -11.23 -3.23 4.53
N ARG A 93 -10.11 -3.79 4.05
CA ARG A 93 -9.69 -5.16 4.41
C ARG A 93 -9.22 -5.28 5.84
N THR A 94 -8.59 -4.24 6.36
CA THR A 94 -8.02 -4.25 7.72
C THR A 94 -8.85 -3.42 8.69
N GLU A 95 -9.76 -2.58 8.20
CA GLU A 95 -10.53 -1.61 8.98
C GLU A 95 -9.65 -0.59 9.73
N TYR A 96 -8.52 -0.20 9.13
CA TYR A 96 -7.60 0.80 9.69
C TYR A 96 -7.39 1.96 8.71
N PHE A 97 -7.01 3.10 9.26
CA PHE A 97 -6.52 4.26 8.52
C PHE A 97 -5.00 4.19 8.41
N TYR A 98 -4.45 4.50 7.24
CA TYR A 98 -3.03 4.48 6.91
C TYR A 98 -2.56 5.86 6.46
N ILE A 99 -1.29 6.14 6.74
CA ILE A 99 -0.66 7.42 6.42
C ILE A 99 0.43 7.23 5.38
N ASP A 100 0.13 7.66 4.17
CA ASP A 100 0.98 7.44 2.99
C ASP A 100 1.50 8.76 2.42
N THR A 101 2.75 8.77 1.99
CA THR A 101 3.39 9.90 1.29
C THR A 101 3.71 9.58 -0.16
N ASP A 102 3.79 8.30 -0.52
CA ASP A 102 4.25 7.85 -1.85
C ASP A 102 3.09 7.52 -2.80
N GLY A 103 1.84 7.64 -2.34
CA GLY A 103 0.64 7.42 -3.15
C GLY A 103 0.43 5.97 -3.59
N LEU A 104 1.29 5.04 -3.19
CA LEU A 104 1.25 3.63 -3.53
C LEU A 104 -0.03 2.95 -3.01
N ILE A 105 -0.59 3.41 -1.89
CA ILE A 105 -1.83 2.85 -1.33
C ILE A 105 -3.09 3.41 -2.03
N ARG A 106 -2.97 4.54 -2.75
CA ARG A 106 -4.13 5.26 -3.34
C ARG A 106 -4.85 4.50 -4.45
N LEU A 107 -4.19 3.54 -5.09
CA LEU A 107 -4.74 2.87 -6.28
C LEU A 107 -5.89 1.91 -5.97
N TRP A 108 -6.13 1.55 -4.70
CA TRP A 108 -7.07 0.46 -4.36
C TRP A 108 -7.99 0.74 -3.16
N GLU A 109 -7.94 1.92 -2.53
CA GLU A 109 -8.58 2.17 -1.23
C GLU A 109 -9.23 3.57 -1.13
N GLN A 110 -10.09 3.77 -0.11
CA GLN A 110 -10.83 5.04 0.09
C GLN A 110 -9.93 6.11 0.72
N SER A 111 -9.63 7.19 -0.01
CA SER A 111 -8.92 8.34 0.56
C SER A 111 -9.89 9.32 1.22
N PHE A 112 -9.48 9.86 2.38
CA PHE A 112 -10.29 10.80 3.17
C PHE A 112 -9.80 12.25 3.03
N GLY A 113 -8.54 12.44 2.66
CA GLY A 113 -7.90 13.74 2.61
C GLY A 113 -6.40 13.64 2.83
N TYR A 114 -5.75 14.78 2.95
CA TYR A 114 -4.30 14.88 3.08
C TYR A 114 -3.87 16.13 3.82
N TYR A 115 -2.64 16.10 4.33
CA TYR A 115 -1.98 17.24 4.95
C TYR A 115 -0.78 17.68 4.11
N VAL A 116 -0.60 18.99 3.99
CA VAL A 116 0.64 19.61 3.49
C VAL A 116 1.09 20.63 4.52
N ASN A 117 2.31 20.48 5.05
CA ASN A 117 2.87 21.41 6.05
C ASN A 117 1.91 21.72 7.22
N GLY A 118 1.14 20.72 7.69
CA GLY A 118 0.16 20.87 8.76
C GLY A 118 -1.23 21.37 8.35
N VAL A 119 -1.46 21.72 7.09
CA VAL A 119 -2.75 22.16 6.56
C VAL A 119 -3.54 20.98 5.99
N TYR A 120 -4.74 20.74 6.52
CA TYR A 120 -5.62 19.67 6.06
C TYR A 120 -6.42 20.06 4.82
N THR A 121 -6.47 19.17 3.84
CA THR A 121 -7.37 19.23 2.68
C THR A 121 -8.17 17.94 2.62
N ALA A 122 -9.50 18.05 2.68
CA ALA A 122 -10.37 16.89 2.50
C ALA A 122 -10.39 16.46 1.02
N GLU A 123 -10.45 15.16 0.76
CA GLU A 123 -10.79 14.71 -0.60
C GLU A 123 -12.26 15.01 -0.89
N LYS A 124 -12.53 15.47 -2.11
CA LYS A 124 -13.91 15.70 -2.55
C LYS A 124 -14.54 14.34 -2.77
N SER A 125 -15.61 14.05 -2.04
CA SER A 125 -16.51 12.95 -2.37
C SER A 125 -16.96 13.15 -3.82
N HIS A 126 -16.62 12.24 -4.71
CA HIS A 126 -17.30 12.16 -6.00
C HIS A 126 -18.73 11.70 -5.71
N SER A 127 -19.66 12.67 -5.63
CA SER A 127 -21.10 12.43 -5.67
C SER A 127 -21.53 11.85 -7.00
#